data_AF-A0A3D4FWX7-F1
#
_entry.id   AF-A0A3D4FWX7-F1
#
_cell.length_a   1.000
_cell.length_b   1.000
_cell.length_c   1.000
_cell.angle_alpha   90.00
_cell.angle_beta   90.00
_cell.angle_gamma   90.00
#
_symmetry.space_group_name_H-M   'P 1'
#
loop_
_entity.id
_entity.type
_entity.pdbx_description
1 polymer ?
#
loop_
_entity_poly.entity_id
_entity_poly.type
_entity_poly.pdbx_seq_one_letter_code
_entity_poly.pdbx_strand_id
1 'polypeptide(L)'
;MKILLTLGLLIISAPVLAGQAQNDAEIPRNVWDQPSLEGVWNFSSNVPMQRPRRFGDRQFMTNEEVAELRSRLAAADAASDQAVPQRRGGPGGYNDFWVESAGITDYFRTSHVVYPTNGRIPARVDGVDSIAGGLGDDVRGQRPVRFVVGGISKDGPEDRGLSERCIV
;
A
#
# COMPACT_ATOMS: atom_id res chain seq x y z
N MET A 1 -22.13 56.38 39.74
CA MET A 1 -21.90 56.48 38.28
C MET A 1 -20.52 55.90 37.99
N LYS A 2 -20.37 54.58 37.80
CA LYS A 2 -20.51 53.81 36.53
C LYS A 2 -19.76 54.47 35.36
N ILE A 3 -18.48 54.12 35.20
CA ILE A 3 -17.76 54.22 33.92
C ILE A 3 -17.35 52.78 33.58
N LEU A 4 -18.10 52.16 32.67
CA LEU A 4 -17.82 50.86 32.07
C LEU A 4 -16.58 51.01 31.16
N LEU A 5 -15.50 50.23 31.26
CA LEU A 5 -15.32 48.83 30.83
C LEU A 5 -15.73 48.56 29.36
N THR A 6 -14.78 48.77 28.44
CA THR A 6 -14.63 47.97 27.21
C THR A 6 -13.18 48.03 26.75
N LEU A 7 -12.34 47.12 27.26
CA LEU A 7 -11.07 46.78 26.63
C LEU A 7 -11.28 45.41 25.97
N GLY A 8 -11.43 45.40 24.64
CA GLY A 8 -11.59 44.18 23.86
C GLY A 8 -10.30 43.36 23.90
N LEU A 9 -10.32 42.24 24.59
CA LEU A 9 -9.23 41.27 24.59
C LEU A 9 -9.34 40.44 23.31
N LEU A 10 -8.54 40.79 22.30
CA LEU A 10 -8.36 39.98 21.09
C LEU A 10 -7.50 38.76 21.47
N ILE A 11 -8.16 37.63 21.79
CA ILE A 11 -7.47 36.35 21.97
C ILE A 11 -7.07 35.86 20.57
N ILE A 12 -5.83 36.16 20.18
CA ILE A 12 -5.19 35.52 19.04
C ILE A 12 -4.88 34.09 19.47
N SER A 13 -5.77 33.17 19.17
CA SER A 13 -5.51 31.74 19.25
C SER A 13 -4.45 31.40 18.20
N ALA A 14 -3.18 31.39 18.60
CA ALA A 14 -2.13 30.77 17.80
C ALA A 14 -2.48 29.28 17.65
N PRO A 15 -2.58 28.72 16.44
CA PRO A 15 -2.69 27.29 16.30
C PRO A 15 -1.39 26.70 16.84
N VAL A 16 -1.50 25.90 17.90
CA VAL A 16 -0.40 25.07 18.37
C VAL A 16 -0.09 24.10 17.23
N LEU A 17 0.94 24.42 16.44
CA LEU A 17 1.61 23.49 15.54
C LEU A 17 2.37 22.46 16.40
N ALA A 18 1.66 21.65 17.18
CA ALA A 18 2.20 20.44 17.77
C ALA A 18 2.20 19.38 16.68
N GLY A 19 3.25 19.34 15.87
CA GLY A 19 3.26 18.40 14.75
C GLY A 19 4.53 18.29 13.93
N GLN A 20 5.71 18.69 14.39
CA GLN A 20 6.98 18.33 13.74
C GLN A 20 8.08 18.18 14.79
N ALA A 21 8.12 17.05 15.50
CA ALA A 21 9.39 16.59 16.04
C ALA A 21 10.28 16.25 14.84
N GLN A 22 11.16 17.17 14.46
CA GLN A 22 12.28 16.83 13.59
C GLN A 22 13.14 15.86 14.38
N ASN A 23 13.03 14.57 14.07
CA ASN A 23 14.04 13.62 14.49
C ASN A 23 15.34 14.09 13.83
N ASP A 24 16.25 14.63 14.63
CA ASP A 24 17.57 15.15 14.21
C ASP A 24 18.53 13.98 13.85
N ALA A 25 17.98 12.95 13.20
CA ALA A 25 18.76 11.84 12.70
C ALA A 25 19.57 12.33 11.50
N GLU A 26 20.89 12.30 11.63
CA GLU A 26 21.81 12.63 10.55
C GLU A 26 21.55 11.69 9.36
N ILE A 27 20.98 12.24 8.29
CA ILE A 27 20.70 11.49 7.05
C ILE A 27 22.05 11.22 6.37
N PRO A 28 22.45 9.95 6.19
CA PRO A 28 23.69 9.62 5.50
C PRO A 28 23.73 10.27 4.13
N ARG A 29 24.87 10.87 3.76
CA ARG A 29 25.04 11.55 2.47
C ARG A 29 25.99 10.79 1.57
N ASN A 30 25.74 10.84 0.27
CA ASN A 30 26.66 10.30 -0.74
C ASN A 30 27.78 11.30 -1.09
N VAL A 31 28.65 10.92 -2.01
CA VAL A 31 29.80 11.75 -2.46
C VAL A 31 29.40 13.08 -3.15
N TRP A 32 28.12 13.24 -3.48
CA TRP A 32 27.54 14.46 -4.07
C TRP A 32 26.72 15.27 -3.07
N ASP A 33 26.87 15.00 -1.76
CA ASP A 33 26.14 15.68 -0.67
C ASP A 33 24.61 15.49 -0.71
N GLN A 34 24.11 14.46 -1.39
CA GLN A 34 22.68 14.11 -1.44
C GLN A 34 22.35 13.00 -0.43
N PRO A 35 21.10 12.88 0.06
CA PRO A 35 20.68 11.73 0.85
C PRO A 35 21.06 10.41 0.18
N SER A 36 21.84 9.59 0.87
CA SER A 36 22.23 8.29 0.38
C SER A 36 21.04 7.34 0.43
N LEU A 37 20.79 6.66 -0.70
CA LEU A 37 19.81 5.56 -0.81
C LEU A 37 20.52 4.19 -0.80
N GLU A 38 21.80 4.17 -0.46
CA GLU A 38 22.58 2.94 -0.34
C GLU A 38 22.10 2.13 0.87
N GLY A 39 22.03 0.82 0.71
CA GLY A 39 21.59 -0.09 1.75
C GLY A 39 20.97 -1.37 1.20
N VAL A 40 20.55 -2.23 2.12
CA VAL A 40 19.75 -3.42 1.82
C VAL A 40 18.28 -3.06 2.05
N TRP A 41 17.50 -3.10 0.97
CA TRP A 41 16.08 -2.77 1.00
C TRP A 41 15.25 -4.05 0.99
N ASN A 42 14.26 -4.13 1.87
CA ASN A 42 13.25 -5.18 1.88
C ASN A 42 11.89 -4.56 1.50
N PHE A 43 11.16 -5.20 0.58
CA PHE A 43 9.82 -4.77 0.16
C PHE A 43 8.69 -5.41 0.98
N SER A 44 9.00 -6.41 1.80
CA SER A 44 7.99 -7.21 2.49
C SER A 44 7.32 -6.42 3.61
N SER A 45 6.00 -6.53 3.66
CA SER A 45 5.16 -5.71 4.53
C SER A 45 3.93 -6.48 4.97
N ASN A 46 3.68 -6.46 6.28
CA ASN A 46 2.45 -6.94 6.89
C ASN A 46 1.37 -5.84 6.95
N VAL A 47 1.67 -4.66 6.41
CA VAL A 47 0.71 -3.54 6.35
C VAL A 47 -0.19 -3.75 5.14
N PRO A 48 -1.52 -3.79 5.31
CA PRO A 48 -2.42 -3.98 4.18
C PRO A 48 -2.41 -2.74 3.28
N MET A 49 -2.67 -2.93 1.98
CA MET A 49 -2.75 -1.79 1.05
C MET A 49 -3.82 -0.78 1.48
N GLN A 50 -5.02 -1.26 1.83
CA GLN A 50 -6.15 -0.44 2.28
C GLN A 50 -6.52 -0.75 3.72
N ARG A 51 -6.94 0.27 4.47
CA ARG A 51 -7.31 0.14 5.89
C ARG A 51 -8.55 -0.73 6.05
N PRO A 52 -8.49 -1.78 6.89
CA PRO A 52 -9.69 -2.51 7.31
C PRO A 52 -10.70 -1.57 7.98
N ARG A 53 -11.99 -1.72 7.63
CA ARG A 53 -13.07 -0.83 8.12
C ARG A 53 -13.11 -0.70 9.65
N ARG A 54 -12.74 -1.74 10.40
CA ARG A 54 -12.70 -1.76 11.87
C ARG A 54 -11.82 -0.66 12.48
N PHE A 55 -10.83 -0.17 11.75
CA PHE A 55 -9.91 0.86 12.25
C PHE A 55 -10.39 2.29 11.99
N GLY A 56 -11.44 2.51 11.18
CA GLY A 56 -11.91 3.86 10.85
C GLY A 56 -10.80 4.74 10.25
N ASP A 57 -10.48 5.85 10.92
CA ASP A 57 -9.37 6.74 10.55
C ASP A 57 -8.08 6.52 11.37
N ARG A 58 -8.06 5.55 12.30
CA ARG A 58 -6.87 5.26 13.12
C ARG A 58 -5.72 4.79 12.23
N GLN A 59 -4.59 5.48 12.30
CA GLN A 59 -3.44 5.20 11.44
C GLN A 59 -2.56 4.07 11.95
N PHE A 60 -2.60 3.76 13.24
CA PHE A 60 -1.69 2.83 13.90
C PHE A 60 -2.46 1.80 14.72
N MET A 61 -1.95 0.58 14.72
CA MET A 61 -2.39 -0.48 15.63
C MET A 61 -1.85 -0.23 17.04
N THR A 62 -2.52 -0.78 18.06
CA THR A 62 -1.96 -0.85 19.41
C THR A 62 -0.94 -1.98 19.53
N ASN A 63 -0.12 -1.97 20.58
CA ASN A 63 0.90 -3.01 20.80
C ASN A 63 0.27 -4.40 20.93
N GLU A 64 -0.91 -4.49 21.54
CA GLU A 64 -1.66 -5.73 21.71
C GLU A 64 -2.18 -6.26 20.37
N GLU A 65 -2.75 -5.37 19.53
CA GLU A 65 -3.19 -5.71 18.17
C GLU A 65 -2.01 -6.18 17.29
N VAL A 66 -0.84 -5.58 17.48
CA VAL A 66 0.41 -5.99 16.82
C VAL A 66 0.86 -7.36 17.28
N ALA A 67 0.86 -7.62 18.60
CA ALA A 67 1.23 -8.92 19.15
C ALA A 67 0.29 -10.03 18.66
N GLU A 68 -1.01 -9.75 18.61
CA GLU A 68 -2.01 -10.68 18.06
C GLU A 68 -1.76 -10.95 16.56
N LEU A 69 -1.51 -9.91 15.77
CA LEU A 69 -1.19 -10.05 14.35
C LEU A 69 0.06 -10.91 14.14
N ARG A 70 1.15 -10.64 14.89
CA ARG A 70 2.39 -11.42 14.82
C ARG A 70 2.16 -12.88 15.19
N SER A 71 1.39 -13.15 16.25
CA SER A 71 1.04 -14.53 16.65
C SER A 71 0.24 -15.25 15.56
N ARG A 72 -0.73 -14.57 14.95
CA ARG A 72 -1.53 -15.14 13.85
C ARG A 72 -0.68 -15.45 12.62
N LEU A 73 0.23 -14.55 12.25
CA LEU A 73 1.13 -14.74 11.11
C LEU A 73 2.10 -15.89 11.35
N ALA A 74 2.72 -15.96 12.53
CA ALA A 74 3.60 -17.07 12.90
C ALA A 74 2.87 -18.42 12.93
N ALA A 75 1.62 -18.44 13.40
CA ALA A 75 0.80 -19.66 13.37
C ALA A 75 0.41 -20.06 11.94
N ALA A 76 0.15 -19.09 11.05
CA ALA A 76 -0.14 -19.34 9.65
C ALA A 76 1.08 -19.91 8.91
N ASP A 77 2.26 -19.31 9.13
CA ASP A 77 3.55 -19.76 8.60
C ASP A 77 3.88 -21.18 9.09
N ALA A 78 3.77 -21.44 10.39
CA ALA A 78 4.00 -22.78 10.95
C ALA A 78 2.97 -23.84 10.48
N ALA A 79 1.76 -23.41 10.10
CA ALA A 79 0.75 -24.27 9.52
C ALA A 79 0.89 -24.43 7.99
N SER A 80 1.83 -23.72 7.37
CA SER A 80 2.01 -23.65 5.93
C SER A 80 3.27 -24.41 5.50
N ASP A 81 3.07 -25.66 5.06
CA ASP A 81 4.00 -26.37 4.15
C ASP A 81 3.48 -26.31 2.70
N GLN A 82 2.43 -25.53 2.45
CA GLN A 82 1.58 -25.66 1.26
C GLN A 82 1.85 -24.53 0.25
N ALA A 83 1.77 -24.88 -1.05
CA ALA A 83 1.75 -23.90 -2.13
C ALA A 83 0.62 -22.86 -1.90
N VAL A 84 0.84 -21.60 -2.31
CA VAL A 84 -0.20 -20.56 -2.35
C VAL A 84 -1.48 -21.14 -2.96
N PRO A 85 -2.71 -20.86 -2.48
CA PRO A 85 -3.94 -21.49 -2.97
C PRO A 85 -4.02 -21.54 -4.51
N GLN A 86 -4.04 -22.75 -5.07
CA GLN A 86 -3.93 -22.98 -6.52
C GLN A 86 -5.30 -23.17 -7.18
N ARG A 87 -5.38 -22.85 -8.48
CA ARG A 87 -6.54 -23.23 -9.30
C ARG A 87 -6.60 -24.76 -9.43
N ARG A 88 -7.79 -25.35 -9.30
CA ARG A 88 -8.01 -26.78 -9.52
C ARG A 88 -7.44 -27.21 -10.89
N GLY A 89 -6.49 -28.14 -10.90
CA GLY A 89 -5.84 -28.64 -12.11
C GLY A 89 -4.66 -27.79 -12.64
N GLY A 90 -4.20 -26.79 -11.89
CA GLY A 90 -2.95 -26.08 -12.20
C GLY A 90 -1.71 -26.94 -11.90
N PRO A 91 -0.55 -26.61 -12.49
CA PRO A 91 0.70 -27.35 -12.29
C PRO A 91 1.28 -27.25 -10.87
N GLY A 92 0.63 -26.52 -9.97
CA GLY A 92 1.21 -26.09 -8.69
C GLY A 92 2.02 -24.81 -8.84
N GLY A 93 2.21 -24.10 -7.73
CA GLY A 93 3.06 -22.93 -7.61
C GLY A 93 3.98 -23.07 -6.40
N TYR A 94 4.90 -22.12 -6.23
CA TYR A 94 5.76 -22.07 -5.04
C TYR A 94 4.92 -21.85 -3.76
N ASN A 95 5.39 -22.39 -2.64
CA ASN A 95 4.90 -22.04 -1.31
C ASN A 95 5.49 -20.70 -0.86
N ASP A 96 4.97 -20.20 0.26
CA ASP A 96 5.41 -18.97 0.93
C ASP A 96 6.89 -18.97 1.31
N PHE A 97 7.52 -20.13 1.53
CA PHE A 97 8.96 -20.23 1.73
C PHE A 97 9.80 -19.52 0.64
N TRP A 98 9.36 -19.55 -0.63
CA TRP A 98 10.08 -18.88 -1.73
C TRP A 98 9.66 -17.41 -1.93
N VAL A 99 8.69 -16.92 -1.15
CA VAL A 99 8.14 -15.58 -1.27
C VAL A 99 8.26 -14.87 0.07
N GLU A 100 9.25 -13.97 0.17
CA GLU A 100 9.43 -13.14 1.36
C GLU A 100 8.18 -12.28 1.58
N SER A 101 7.37 -12.68 2.54
CA SER A 101 6.07 -12.10 2.86
C SER A 101 5.99 -11.58 4.29
N ALA A 102 7.03 -11.84 5.10
CA ALA A 102 7.11 -11.40 6.47
C ALA A 102 7.62 -9.96 6.54
N GLY A 103 6.72 -9.03 6.84
CA GLY A 103 7.12 -7.64 7.06
C GLY A 103 8.02 -7.45 8.28
N ILE A 104 9.20 -6.86 8.06
CA ILE A 104 10.17 -6.47 9.10
C ILE A 104 9.86 -5.03 9.54
N THR A 105 8.80 -4.82 10.31
CA THR A 105 8.53 -3.49 10.86
C THR A 105 8.02 -3.55 12.29
N ASP A 106 8.44 -2.57 13.09
CA ASP A 106 7.98 -2.35 14.46
C ASP A 106 6.80 -1.36 14.52
N TYR A 107 6.55 -0.62 13.42
CA TYR A 107 5.47 0.37 13.34
C TYR A 107 4.35 -0.11 12.42
N PHE A 108 3.32 -0.70 13.02
CA PHE A 108 2.19 -1.23 12.26
C PHE A 108 1.18 -0.13 11.97
N ARG A 109 1.40 0.54 10.84
CA ARG A 109 0.32 1.26 10.18
C ARG A 109 -0.81 0.29 9.87
N THR A 110 -2.04 0.77 9.99
CA THR A 110 -3.22 0.00 9.60
C THR A 110 -3.44 -0.04 8.08
N SER A 111 -2.67 0.74 7.30
CA SER A 111 -2.70 0.77 5.82
C SER A 111 -1.47 1.45 5.19
N HIS A 112 -1.13 1.08 3.96
CA HIS A 112 -0.17 1.82 3.11
C HIS A 112 -0.77 3.13 2.58
N VAL A 113 -2.04 3.13 2.18
CA VAL A 113 -2.75 4.36 1.82
C VAL A 113 -2.91 5.22 3.07
N VAL A 114 -2.31 6.41 3.07
CA VAL A 114 -2.37 7.38 4.18
C VAL A 114 -3.39 8.50 3.94
N TYR A 115 -3.69 8.78 2.66
CA TYR A 115 -4.70 9.74 2.24
C TYR A 115 -5.57 9.11 1.13
N PRO A 116 -6.91 9.18 1.21
CA PRO A 116 -7.74 9.81 2.25
C PRO A 116 -7.52 9.24 3.67
N THR A 117 -7.93 9.97 4.72
CA THR A 117 -7.62 9.59 6.12
C THR A 117 -8.15 8.23 6.53
N ASN A 118 -9.20 7.75 5.86
CA ASN A 118 -9.75 6.41 6.04
C ASN A 118 -8.86 5.31 5.43
N GLY A 119 -7.79 5.66 4.71
CA GLY A 119 -6.75 4.76 4.22
C GLY A 119 -7.26 3.80 3.16
N ARG A 120 -8.29 4.20 2.42
CA ARG A 120 -8.90 3.40 1.36
C ARG A 120 -8.76 4.13 0.05
N ILE A 121 -8.57 3.36 -1.01
CA ILE A 121 -8.55 3.91 -2.36
C ILE A 121 -9.95 4.49 -2.63
N PRO A 122 -10.06 5.72 -3.16
CA PRO A 122 -11.34 6.32 -3.51
C PRO A 122 -12.16 5.43 -4.44
N ALA A 123 -13.48 5.63 -4.43
CA ALA A 123 -14.34 5.00 -5.42
C ALA A 123 -13.87 5.38 -6.82
N ARG A 124 -14.01 4.44 -7.75
CA ARG A 124 -13.71 4.74 -9.14
C ARG A 124 -14.69 5.78 -9.68
N VAL A 125 -14.19 6.68 -10.51
CA VAL A 125 -15.00 7.66 -11.25
C VAL A 125 -15.93 6.94 -12.22
N ASP A 126 -17.19 7.37 -12.28
CA ASP A 126 -18.18 6.83 -13.22
C ASP A 126 -17.70 6.96 -14.68
N GLY A 127 -18.01 5.95 -15.49
CA GLY A 127 -17.58 5.88 -16.89
C GLY A 127 -16.12 5.43 -17.09
N VAL A 128 -15.37 5.15 -16.02
CA VAL A 128 -14.06 4.51 -16.11
C VAL A 128 -14.20 3.01 -15.86
N ASP A 129 -14.03 2.20 -16.92
CA ASP A 129 -14.11 0.76 -16.80
C ASP A 129 -12.85 0.14 -16.19
N SER A 130 -13.01 -1.04 -15.58
CA SER A 130 -11.86 -1.80 -15.10
C SER A 130 -11.28 -2.46 -16.32
N ILE A 131 -10.08 -2.04 -16.71
CA ILE A 131 -9.37 -2.78 -17.74
C ILE A 131 -8.91 -4.07 -17.09
N ALA A 132 -9.65 -5.15 -17.35
CA ALA A 132 -9.23 -6.49 -16.97
C ALA A 132 -8.08 -6.91 -17.90
N GLY A 133 -7.02 -7.43 -17.31
CA GLY A 133 -5.86 -7.99 -17.99
C GLY A 133 -5.08 -8.80 -16.96
N GLY A 134 -4.11 -9.60 -17.40
CA GLY A 134 -3.31 -10.41 -16.50
C GLY A 134 -2.88 -11.74 -17.10
N LEU A 135 -2.36 -12.60 -16.24
CA LEU A 135 -1.87 -13.95 -16.56
C LEU A 135 -3.00 -14.97 -16.86
N GLY A 136 -4.23 -14.49 -17.07
CA GLY A 136 -5.41 -15.31 -17.33
C GLY A 136 -5.68 -15.49 -18.82
N ASP A 137 -6.86 -16.05 -19.13
CA ASP A 137 -7.35 -16.14 -20.50
C ASP A 137 -7.54 -14.73 -21.12
N ASP A 138 -7.54 -14.68 -22.45
CA ASP A 138 -7.80 -13.44 -23.17
C ASP A 138 -9.17 -12.86 -22.79
N VAL A 139 -9.21 -11.55 -22.55
CA VAL A 139 -10.41 -10.84 -22.11
C VAL A 139 -11.14 -10.23 -23.30
N ARG A 140 -12.45 -10.03 -23.16
CA ARG A 140 -13.19 -9.27 -24.18
C ARG A 140 -12.73 -7.81 -24.17
N GLY A 141 -12.32 -7.30 -25.34
CA GLY A 141 -11.92 -5.91 -25.48
C GLY A 141 -11.79 -5.48 -26.95
N GLN A 142 -11.34 -4.25 -27.16
CA GLN A 142 -11.08 -3.69 -28.48
C GLN A 142 -9.71 -3.00 -28.46
N ARG A 143 -9.14 -2.79 -29.65
CA ARG A 143 -7.90 -2.02 -29.81
C ARG A 143 -8.14 -0.53 -29.46
N PRO A 144 -7.14 0.18 -28.93
CA PRO A 144 -5.83 -0.34 -28.52
C PRO A 144 -5.91 -1.11 -27.19
N VAL A 145 -5.18 -2.22 -27.10
CA VAL A 145 -5.01 -2.95 -25.83
C VAL A 145 -4.14 -2.12 -24.88
N ARG A 146 -4.66 -1.82 -23.69
CA ARG A 146 -4.04 -0.91 -22.71
C ARG A 146 -3.61 -1.57 -21.40
N PHE A 147 -3.76 -2.89 -21.27
CA PHE A 147 -3.30 -3.62 -20.10
C PHE A 147 -1.92 -4.24 -20.34
N VAL A 148 -1.22 -4.56 -19.26
CA VAL A 148 0.19 -4.96 -19.30
C VAL A 148 0.36 -6.38 -19.83
N VAL A 149 -0.35 -7.36 -19.25
CA VAL A 149 -0.19 -8.81 -19.53
C VAL A 149 -1.48 -9.40 -20.11
N GLY A 150 -1.39 -10.36 -21.03
CA GLY A 150 -2.53 -11.04 -21.66
C GLY A 150 -2.90 -10.44 -23.02
N GLY A 151 -4.12 -10.68 -23.51
CA GLY A 151 -4.62 -10.03 -24.72
C GLY A 151 -6.14 -10.05 -24.87
N ILE A 152 -6.62 -9.50 -25.98
CA ILE A 152 -8.03 -9.59 -26.41
C ILE A 152 -8.24 -10.65 -27.49
N SER A 153 -7.16 -11.02 -28.19
CA SER A 153 -7.08 -12.08 -29.21
C SER A 153 -5.62 -12.48 -29.43
N LYS A 154 -5.40 -13.44 -30.34
CA LYS A 154 -4.09 -13.89 -30.84
C LYS A 154 -3.89 -13.59 -32.33
N ASP A 155 -4.77 -12.77 -32.92
CA ASP A 155 -4.75 -12.45 -34.36
C ASP A 155 -3.59 -11.53 -34.75
N GLY A 156 -3.00 -10.81 -33.80
CA GLY A 156 -1.82 -9.97 -34.03
C GLY A 156 -1.18 -9.41 -32.76
N PRO A 157 0.01 -8.79 -32.87
CA PRO A 157 0.71 -8.22 -31.73
C PRO A 157 -0.08 -7.07 -31.08
N GLU A 158 -0.90 -6.31 -31.81
CA GLU A 158 -1.73 -5.23 -31.25
C GLU A 158 -2.89 -5.73 -30.39
N ASP A 159 -3.22 -7.01 -30.46
CA ASP A 159 -4.21 -7.66 -29.61
C ASP A 159 -3.61 -8.16 -28.30
N ARG A 160 -2.29 -8.01 -28.12
CA ARG A 160 -1.56 -8.39 -26.90
C ARG A 160 -1.29 -7.18 -26.01
N GLY A 161 -1.10 -7.45 -24.72
CA GLY A 161 -0.69 -6.48 -23.71
C GLY A 161 0.74 -5.99 -23.95
N LEU A 162 1.08 -4.86 -23.30
CA LEU A 162 2.36 -4.18 -23.51
C LEU A 162 3.58 -5.07 -23.24
N SER A 163 3.53 -5.94 -22.22
CA SER A 163 4.65 -6.82 -21.86
C SER A 163 4.94 -7.89 -22.91
N GLU A 164 3.90 -8.37 -23.62
CA GLU A 164 4.03 -9.39 -24.67
C GLU A 164 4.46 -8.78 -26.01
N ARG A 165 4.41 -7.45 -26.11
CA ARG A 165 4.85 -6.66 -27.26
C ARG A 165 6.26 -6.08 -27.08
N CYS A 166 6.94 -6.43 -25.99
CA CYS A 166 8.23 -5.86 -25.60
C CYS A 166 8.22 -4.33 -25.45
N ILE A 167 7.08 -3.76 -25.02
CA ILE A 167 6.93 -2.35 -24.70
C ILE A 167 6.82 -2.27 -23.17
N VAL A 168 7.93 -1.97 -22.50
CA VAL A 168 8.02 -1.81 -21.04
C VAL A 168 8.26 -0.36 -20.66
#